data_AF-A0A5B7AX55-F1
#
_entry.id   AF-A0A5B7AX55-F1
#
_cell.length_a   1.000
_cell.length_b   1.000
_cell.length_c   1.000
_cell.angle_alpha   90.00
_cell.angle_beta   90.00
_cell.angle_gamma   90.00
#
_symmetry.space_group_name_H-M   'P 1'
#
loop_
_entity.id
_entity.type
_entity.pdbx_description
1 polymer ?
#
loop_
_entity_poly.entity_id
_entity_poly.type
_entity_poly.pdbx_seq_one_letter_code
_entity_poly.pdbx_strand_id
1 'polypeptide(L)'
;MIVVKKEKTGKWVVTRFVKEHNHPLVVTPANSRRSVLLSQTPDEKDVKIRELTAELQRERKRSATIQEQLDMFVKDMEEHSSHLSRNIDDIVRNVREIESKRVVSSHS
;
A
#
# COMPACT_ATOMS: atom_id res chain seq x y z
N MET A 1 -24.06 0.70 18.12
CA MET A 1 -23.99 -0.76 17.87
C MET A 1 -24.77 -1.50 18.95
N ILE A 2 -25.48 -2.59 18.64
CA ILE A 2 -26.21 -3.40 19.64
C ILE A 2 -25.51 -4.74 19.85
N VAL A 3 -25.41 -5.18 21.11
CA VAL A 3 -24.93 -6.52 21.47
C VAL A 3 -26.16 -7.40 21.69
N VAL A 4 -26.21 -8.51 20.97
CA VAL A 4 -27.28 -9.49 21.06
C VAL A 4 -26.74 -10.82 21.57
N LYS A 5 -27.53 -11.53 22.36
CA LYS A 5 -27.24 -12.87 22.86
C LYS A 5 -28.38 -13.81 22.47
N LYS A 6 -28.03 -15.01 22.02
CA LYS A 6 -29.01 -16.07 21.76
C LYS A 6 -29.25 -16.88 23.03
N GLU A 7 -30.51 -16.97 23.45
CA GLU A 7 -30.91 -17.79 24.59
C GLU A 7 -30.99 -19.27 24.22
N LYS A 8 -30.99 -20.15 25.23
CA LYS A 8 -31.15 -21.61 25.03
C LYS A 8 -32.49 -21.97 24.38
N THR A 9 -33.48 -21.09 24.48
CA THR A 9 -34.79 -21.16 23.82
C THR A 9 -34.74 -20.78 22.33
N GLY A 10 -33.59 -20.35 21.81
CA GLY A 10 -33.39 -19.93 20.42
C GLY A 10 -33.70 -18.47 20.13
N LYS A 11 -34.29 -17.74 21.09
CA LYS A 11 -34.62 -16.31 20.95
C LYS A 11 -33.37 -15.44 21.06
N TRP A 12 -33.29 -14.40 20.23
CA TRP A 12 -32.26 -13.39 20.32
C TRP A 12 -32.73 -12.24 21.20
N VAL A 13 -31.97 -11.94 22.24
CA VAL A 13 -32.25 -10.84 23.16
C VAL A 13 -31.13 -9.81 23.07
N VAL A 14 -31.52 -8.54 23.03
CA VAL A 14 -30.56 -7.42 23.08
C VAL A 14 -30.09 -7.30 24.52
N THR A 15 -28.79 -7.50 24.76
CA THR A 15 -28.22 -7.49 26.11
C THR A 15 -27.63 -6.14 26.48
N ARG A 16 -27.10 -5.41 25.51
CA ARG A 16 -26.48 -4.10 25.74
C ARG A 16 -26.54 -3.22 24.52
N PHE A 17 -26.81 -1.94 24.76
CA PHE A 17 -26.60 -0.88 23.78
C PHE A 17 -25.19 -0.31 23.98
N VAL A 18 -24.36 -0.38 22.94
CA VAL A 18 -23.05 0.26 22.94
C VAL A 18 -23.29 1.75 22.72
N LYS A 19 -23.01 2.57 23.75
CA LYS A 19 -23.21 4.02 23.72
C LYS A 19 -22.07 4.77 23.03
N GLU A 20 -20.87 4.21 23.07
CA GLU A 20 -19.68 4.83 22.48
C GLU A 20 -19.57 4.48 20.99
N HIS A 21 -19.41 5.51 20.17
CA HIS A 21 -19.36 5.42 18.72
C HIS A 21 -18.20 6.27 18.25
N ASN A 22 -17.45 5.81 17.24
CA ASN A 22 -16.46 6.65 16.55
C ASN A 22 -17.12 7.64 15.56
N HIS A 23 -18.42 7.87 15.70
CA HIS A 23 -19.21 8.82 14.94
C HIS A 23 -20.36 9.33 15.82
N PRO A 24 -20.90 10.54 15.59
CA PRO A 24 -22.08 11.01 16.28
C PRO A 24 -23.27 10.07 16.03
N LEU A 25 -24.02 9.72 17.07
CA LEU A 25 -25.35 9.14 16.90
C LEU A 25 -26.26 10.25 16.36
N VAL A 26 -26.75 10.09 15.13
CA VAL A 26 -27.73 11.02 14.56
C VAL A 26 -29.06 10.78 15.26
N VAL A 27 -29.28 11.45 16.40
CA VAL A 27 -30.55 11.45 17.11
C VAL A 27 -31.41 12.55 16.51
N THR A 28 -32.34 12.19 15.64
CA THR A 28 -33.35 13.12 15.14
C THR A 28 -34.41 13.31 16.22
N PRO A 29 -34.62 14.53 16.78
CA PRO A 29 -35.73 14.78 17.68
C PRO A 29 -37.05 14.62 16.93
N ALA A 30 -38.04 13.95 17.54
CA ALA A 30 -39.31 13.56 16.93
C ALA A 30 -40.15 14.74 16.36
N ASN A 31 -39.76 15.98 16.65
CA ASN A 31 -40.44 17.21 16.24
C ASN A 31 -39.61 18.10 15.29
N SER A 32 -38.45 17.68 14.81
CA SER A 32 -37.62 18.50 13.92
C SER A 32 -37.13 17.74 12.69
N ARG A 33 -38.05 17.50 11.74
CA ARG A 33 -37.75 16.97 10.40
C ARG A 33 -36.83 17.87 9.55
N ARG A 34 -36.28 18.95 10.12
CA ARG A 34 -35.44 19.93 9.40
C ARG A 34 -33.99 19.99 9.84
N SER A 35 -33.60 19.39 10.96
CA SER A 35 -32.24 19.60 11.49
C SER A 35 -31.17 18.69 10.88
N VAL A 36 -31.50 17.47 10.43
CA VAL A 36 -30.51 16.53 9.87
C VAL A 36 -30.22 16.79 8.39
N LEU A 37 -31.16 17.41 7.66
CA LEU A 37 -31.02 17.71 6.23
C LEU A 37 -30.17 18.95 5.93
N LEU A 38 -29.82 19.76 6.93
CA LEU A 38 -29.14 21.05 6.71
C LEU A 38 -27.61 20.97 6.63
N SER A 39 -26.99 19.80 6.79
CA SER A 39 -25.52 19.72 6.69
C SER A 39 -24.99 19.09 5.42
N GLN A 40 -25.82 18.38 4.64
CA GLN A 40 -25.39 17.64 3.46
C GLN A 40 -26.54 17.53 2.46
N THR A 41 -26.69 18.52 1.58
CA THR A 41 -27.55 18.33 0.40
C THR A 41 -26.89 17.32 -0.54
N PRO A 42 -27.66 16.58 -1.37
CA PRO A 42 -27.10 15.68 -2.37
C PRO A 42 -25.99 16.34 -3.22
N ASP A 43 -26.16 17.62 -3.54
CA ASP A 43 -25.21 18.39 -4.35
C ASP A 43 -23.84 18.56 -3.68
N GLU A 44 -23.78 18.75 -2.36
CA GLU A 44 -22.51 18.87 -1.61
C GLU A 44 -21.74 17.54 -1.60
N LYS A 45 -22.44 16.42 -1.53
CA LYS A 45 -21.83 15.09 -1.65
C LYS A 45 -21.22 14.91 -3.03
N ASP A 46 -21.93 15.30 -4.08
CA ASP A 46 -21.44 15.20 -5.45
C ASP A 46 -20.24 16.11 -5.70
N VAL A 47 -20.23 17.33 -5.14
CA VAL A 47 -19.05 18.21 -5.15
C VAL A 47 -17.87 17.51 -4.47
N LYS A 48 -18.09 16.93 -3.28
CA LYS A 48 -17.01 16.27 -2.54
C LYS A 48 -16.48 15.03 -3.25
N ILE A 49 -17.36 14.26 -3.90
CA ILE A 49 -16.98 13.10 -4.72
C ILE A 49 -16.08 13.56 -5.87
N ARG A 50 -16.46 14.63 -6.60
CA ARG A 50 -15.64 15.16 -7.70
C ARG A 50 -14.28 15.66 -7.21
N GLU A 51 -14.25 16.39 -6.11
CA GLU A 51 -13.02 16.91 -5.51
C GLU A 51 -12.07 15.76 -5.13
N LEU A 52 -12.55 14.78 -4.35
CA LEU A 52 -11.76 13.63 -3.92
C LEU A 52 -11.31 12.77 -5.10
N THR A 53 -12.16 12.63 -6.13
CA THR A 53 -11.78 11.92 -7.36
C THR A 53 -10.63 12.62 -8.07
N ALA A 54 -10.68 13.96 -8.18
CA ALA A 54 -9.61 14.72 -8.82
C ALA A 54 -8.31 14.67 -8.00
N GLU A 55 -8.38 14.69 -6.68
CA GLU A 55 -7.22 14.54 -5.80
C GLU A 55 -6.60 13.14 -5.90
N LEU A 56 -7.43 12.09 -5.89
CA LEU A 56 -6.99 10.70 -6.11
C LEU A 56 -6.30 10.53 -7.47
N GLN A 57 -6.81 11.15 -8.54
CA GLN A 57 -6.18 11.07 -9.86
C GLN A 57 -4.83 11.79 -9.90
N ARG A 58 -4.71 12.95 -9.24
CA ARG A 58 -3.41 13.65 -9.10
C ARG A 58 -2.41 12.80 -8.32
N GLU A 59 -2.83 12.16 -7.23
CA GLU A 59 -1.95 11.28 -6.45
C GLU A 59 -1.52 10.07 -7.24
N ARG A 60 -2.44 9.41 -7.96
CA ARG A 60 -2.10 8.28 -8.84
C ARG A 60 -1.06 8.66 -9.89
N LYS A 61 -1.18 9.85 -10.49
CA LYS A 61 -0.18 10.35 -11.44
C LYS A 61 1.18 10.56 -10.77
N ARG A 62 1.23 11.18 -9.59
CA ARG A 62 2.48 11.36 -8.83
C ARG A 62 3.13 10.02 -8.49
N SER A 63 2.33 9.07 -7.99
CA SER A 63 2.80 7.74 -7.64
C SER A 63 3.34 6.98 -8.86
N ALA A 64 2.69 7.10 -10.02
CA ALA A 64 3.16 6.47 -11.25
C ALA A 64 4.54 7.00 -11.67
N THR A 65 4.74 8.32 -11.64
CA THR A 65 6.04 8.92 -11.96
C THR A 65 7.14 8.48 -10.98
N ILE A 66 6.84 8.42 -9.68
CA ILE A 66 7.81 7.93 -8.67
C ILE A 66 8.16 6.47 -8.92
N GLN A 67 7.15 5.64 -9.26
CA GLN A 67 7.36 4.23 -9.56
C GLN A 67 8.23 4.02 -10.80
N GLU A 68 8.03 4.81 -11.85
CA GLU A 68 8.87 4.81 -13.06
C GLU A 68 10.32 5.20 -12.75
N GLN A 69 10.51 6.23 -11.92
CA GLN A 69 11.85 6.66 -11.49
C GLN A 69 12.57 5.58 -10.66
N LEU A 70 11.84 4.90 -9.78
CA LEU A 70 12.39 3.82 -8.97
C LEU A 70 12.77 2.61 -9.83
N ASP A 71 11.93 2.24 -10.80
CA ASP A 71 12.20 1.14 -11.74
C ASP A 71 13.47 1.41 -12.56
N MET A 72 13.63 2.63 -13.06
CA MET A 72 14.85 3.05 -13.75
C MET A 72 16.09 2.92 -12.86
N PHE A 73 16.03 3.41 -11.62
CA PHE A 73 17.15 3.34 -10.69
C PHE A 73 17.54 1.89 -10.35
N VAL A 74 16.56 1.02 -10.13
CA VAL A 74 16.81 -0.40 -9.85
C VAL A 74 17.47 -1.08 -11.05
N LYS A 75 17.01 -0.81 -12.27
CA LYS A 75 17.63 -1.35 -13.50
C LYS A 75 19.10 -0.94 -13.63
N ASP A 76 19.40 0.34 -13.42
CA ASP A 76 20.79 0.83 -13.49
C ASP A 76 21.67 0.14 -12.44
N MET A 77 21.16 -0.05 -11.22
CA MET A 77 21.88 -0.78 -10.16
C MET A 77 22.13 -2.24 -10.53
N GLU A 78 21.13 -2.92 -11.09
CA GLU A 78 21.25 -4.32 -11.53
C GLU A 78 22.25 -4.47 -12.68
N GLU A 79 22.26 -3.54 -13.63
CA GLU A 79 23.25 -3.51 -14.72
C GLU A 79 24.66 -3.33 -14.17
N HIS A 80 24.86 -2.36 -13.27
CA HIS A 80 26.16 -2.11 -12.64
C HIS A 80 26.64 -3.33 -11.83
N SER A 81 25.75 -3.96 -11.07
CA SER A 81 26.06 -5.16 -10.30
C SER A 81 26.47 -6.32 -11.21
N SER A 82 25.72 -6.55 -12.29
CA SER A 82 26.00 -7.58 -13.29
C SER A 82 27.34 -7.34 -13.99
N HIS A 83 27.61 -6.09 -14.36
CA HIS A 83 28.87 -5.70 -14.98
C HIS A 83 30.06 -5.96 -14.05
N LEU A 84 29.96 -5.56 -12.77
CA LEU A 84 30.99 -5.79 -11.78
C LEU A 84 31.23 -7.29 -11.54
N SER A 85 30.16 -8.09 -11.44
CA SER A 85 30.26 -9.55 -11.31
C SER A 85 31.04 -10.15 -12.47
N ARG A 86 30.74 -9.74 -13.71
CA ARG A 86 31.44 -10.25 -14.90
C ARG A 86 32.91 -9.87 -14.91
N ASN A 87 33.25 -8.64 -14.52
CA ASN A 87 34.63 -8.20 -14.41
C ASN A 87 35.41 -9.02 -13.36
N ILE A 88 34.79 -9.32 -12.22
CA ILE A 88 35.38 -10.18 -11.19
C ILE A 88 35.60 -11.59 -11.73
N ASP A 89 34.62 -12.17 -12.41
CA ASP A 89 34.75 -13.51 -13.01
C ASP A 89 35.89 -13.58 -14.03
N ASP A 90 36.04 -12.54 -14.85
CA ASP A 90 37.13 -12.44 -15.81
C ASP A 90 38.49 -12.34 -15.13
N ILE A 91 38.63 -11.51 -14.09
CA ILE A 91 39.86 -11.42 -13.29
C ILE A 91 40.18 -12.76 -12.63
N VAL A 92 39.20 -13.40 -12.01
CA VAL A 92 39.36 -14.71 -11.35
C VAL A 92 39.79 -15.77 -12.36
N ARG A 93 39.22 -15.78 -13.56
CA ARG A 93 39.62 -16.68 -14.64
C ARG A 93 41.07 -16.46 -15.07
N ASN A 94 41.46 -15.19 -15.27
CA ASN A 94 42.83 -14.83 -15.62
C ASN A 94 43.85 -15.26 -14.55
N VAL A 95 43.53 -15.05 -13.27
CA VAL A 95 44.40 -15.48 -12.15
C VAL A 95 44.56 -16.99 -12.13
N ARG A 96 43.47 -17.77 -12.27
CA ARG A 96 43.54 -19.25 -12.33
C ARG A 96 44.40 -19.74 -13.50
N GLU A 97 44.31 -19.08 -14.66
CA GLU A 97 45.13 -19.44 -15.83
C GLU A 97 46.62 -19.20 -15.55
N ILE A 98 46.98 -18.07 -14.92
CA ILE A 98 48.36 -17.76 -14.52
C ILE A 98 48.88 -18.78 -13.51
N GLU A 99 48.09 -19.11 -12.49
CA GLU A 99 48.44 -20.12 -11.49
C GLU A 99 48.67 -21.49 -12.14
N SER A 100 47.79 -21.90 -13.05
CA SER A 100 47.90 -23.16 -13.78
C SER A 100 49.18 -23.23 -14.63
N LYS A 101 49.53 -22.15 -15.34
CA LYS A 101 50.77 -22.06 -16.14
C LYS A 101 52.02 -22.18 -15.27
N ARG A 102 52.02 -21.60 -14.06
CA ARG A 102 53.15 -21.71 -13.12
C ARG A 102 53.34 -23.12 -12.57
N VAL A 103 52.24 -23.82 -12.22
CA VAL A 103 52.31 -25.20 -11.71
C VAL A 103 52.93 -26.14 -12.75
N VAL A 104 52.49 -26.05 -14.01
CA VAL A 104 53.02 -26.89 -15.11
C VAL A 104 54.52 -26.62 -15.36
N SER A 105 54.95 -25.36 -15.31
CA SER A 105 56.37 -25.00 -15.46
C SER A 105 57.25 -25.45 -14.29
N SER A 106 56.70 -25.69 -13.11
CA SER A 106 57.44 -26.15 -11.92
C SER A 106 57.56 -27.68 -11.82
N HIS A 107 56.88 -28.41 -12.70
CA HIS A 107 56.85 -29.88 -12.73
C HIS A 107 57.45 -30.47 -14.02
N SER A 108 58.07 -29.63 -14.87
CA SER A 108 58.94 -30.03 -15.99
C SER A 108 60.38 -29.71 -15.65
#